data_AF-A0A0N0D3S3-F1
#
_entry.id   AF-A0A0N0D3S3-F1
#
_cell.length_a   1.000
_cell.length_b   1.000
_cell.length_c   1.000
_cell.angle_alpha   90.00
_cell.angle_beta   90.00
_cell.angle_gamma   90.00
#
_symmetry.space_group_name_H-M   'P 1'
#
loop_
_entity.id
_entity.type
_entity.pdbx_description
1 polymer ?
#
loop_
_entity_poly.entity_id
_entity_poly.type
_entity_poly.pdbx_seq_one_letter_code
_entity_poly.pdbx_strand_id
1 'polypeptide(L)' 'PDHQQGKLITRNIQFTINASQTSDNPDDAHFSLVGVYNETISGLHKIPLKINGLFSIQRVSEVGKLNE' A
#
# COMPACT_ATOMS: atom_id res chain seq x y z
N PRO A 1 -7.86 -14.99 -38.00
CA PRO A 1 -7.18 -15.34 -36.74
C PRO A 1 -7.39 -14.22 -35.72
N ASP A 2 -8.21 -14.47 -34.70
CA ASP A 2 -8.42 -13.53 -33.59
C ASP A 2 -7.19 -13.56 -32.70
N HIS A 3 -6.25 -12.66 -32.94
CA HIS A 3 -5.15 -12.44 -32.01
C HIS A 3 -5.76 -11.71 -30.82
N GLN A 4 -5.93 -12.39 -29.69
CA GLN A 4 -6.28 -11.74 -28.41
C GLN A 4 -5.11 -10.82 -28.03
N GLN A 5 -5.10 -9.61 -28.58
CA GLN A 5 -4.21 -8.56 -28.12
C GLN A 5 -4.54 -8.30 -26.65
N GLY A 6 -3.59 -8.60 -25.77
CA GLY A 6 -3.72 -8.32 -24.35
C GLY A 6 -4.09 -6.86 -24.13
N LYS A 7 -4.92 -6.59 -23.12
CA LYS A 7 -5.23 -5.21 -22.73
C LYS A 7 -4.10 -4.67 -21.89
N LEU A 8 -3.53 -3.54 -22.29
CA LEU A 8 -2.63 -2.78 -21.43
C LEU A 8 -3.47 -2.17 -20.29
N ILE A 9 -3.13 -2.54 -19.05
CA ILE A 9 -3.74 -2.00 -17.84
C ILE A 9 -2.68 -1.21 -17.10
N THR A 10 -2.96 0.07 -16.84
CA THR A 10 -2.08 0.95 -16.07
C THR A 10 -2.69 1.19 -14.70
N ARG A 11 -1.90 0.97 -13.64
CA ARG A 11 -2.31 1.21 -12.25
C ARG A 11 -1.41 2.29 -11.66
N ASN A 12 -2.01 3.41 -11.26
CA ASN A 12 -1.32 4.47 -10.51
C ASN A 12 -1.77 4.39 -9.06
N ILE A 13 -0.84 4.03 -8.18
CA ILE A 13 -1.11 3.81 -6.74
C ILE A 13 -0.35 4.86 -5.95
N GLN A 14 -1.06 5.59 -5.09
CA GLN A 14 -0.51 6.59 -4.19
C GLN A 14 -0.84 6.22 -2.75
N PHE A 15 0.19 6.20 -1.90
CA PHE A 15 0.06 6.06 -0.45
C PHE A 15 0.37 7.40 0.20
N THR A 16 -0.55 7.87 1.03
CA THR A 16 -0.33 9.02 1.91
C THR A 16 -0.26 8.50 3.34
N ILE A 17 0.93 8.53 3.93
CA ILE A 17 1.18 8.08 5.30
C ILE A 17 0.79 9.21 6.26
N ASN A 18 0.06 8.88 7.32
CA ASN A 18 -0.31 9.85 8.34
C ASN A 18 0.94 10.28 9.13
N ALA A 19 1.10 11.60 9.30
CA ALA A 19 2.25 12.19 10.00
C ALA A 19 2.24 11.92 11.52
N SER A 20 1.10 11.55 12.10
CA SER A 20 1.01 11.15 13.50
C SER A 20 1.50 9.72 13.68
N GLN A 21 2.80 9.56 13.88
CA GLN A 21 3.39 8.33 14.40
C GLN A 21 3.27 8.36 15.93
N THR A 22 2.85 7.25 16.55
CA THR A 22 2.82 7.14 18.02
C THR A 22 4.21 6.92 18.62
N SER A 23 5.19 6.53 17.80
CA SER A 23 6.55 6.17 18.19
C SER A 23 7.49 6.36 17.00
N ASP A 24 8.65 6.95 17.22
CA ASP A 24 9.77 7.08 16.27
C ASP A 24 10.93 6.13 16.61
N ASN A 25 10.75 5.27 17.61
CA ASN A 25 11.74 4.32 18.07
C ASN A 25 11.85 3.12 17.10
N PRO A 26 13.02 2.90 16.46
CA PRO A 26 13.22 1.80 15.53
C PRO A 26 13.15 0.39 16.18
N ASP A 27 13.29 0.34 17.51
CA ASP A 27 13.24 -0.88 18.32
C ASP A 27 11.84 -1.18 18.88
N ASP A 28 10.84 -0.36 18.55
CA ASP A 28 9.46 -0.60 18.97
C ASP A 28 8.89 -1.82 18.22
N ALA A 29 8.49 -2.84 18.99
CA ALA A 29 7.88 -4.06 18.47
C ALA A 29 6.52 -3.80 17.79
N HIS A 30 5.88 -2.66 18.05
CA HIS A 30 4.53 -2.32 17.60
C HIS A 30 4.49 -1.12 16.63
N PHE A 31 5.47 -1.01 15.74
CA PHE A 31 5.44 0.01 14.70
C PHE A 31 4.32 -0.26 13.67
N SER A 32 3.43 0.74 13.47
CA SER A 32 2.31 0.67 12.54
C SER A 32 2.26 1.90 11.64
N LEU A 33 2.28 1.69 10.32
CA LEU A 33 2.09 2.72 9.31
C LEU A 33 0.63 2.71 8.86
N VAL A 34 -0.09 3.77 9.20
CA VAL A 34 -1.48 3.97 8.78
C VAL A 34 -1.59 5.13 7.82
N GLY A 35 -2.55 5.08 6.91
CA GLY A 35 -2.77 6.14 5.96
C GLY A 35 -3.90 5.89 4.99
N VAL A 36 -3.96 6.72 3.96
CA VAL A 36 -4.93 6.62 2.87
C VAL A 36 -4.21 6.12 1.63
N TYR A 37 -4.80 5.11 0.96
CA TYR A 37 -4.40 4.69 -0.36
C TYR A 37 -5.40 5.24 -1.38
N ASN A 38 -4.88 5.71 -2.51
CA ASN A 38 -5.66 6.07 -3.68
C ASN A 38 -5.11 5.34 -4.90
N GLU A 39 -5.98 4.77 -5.71
CA GLU A 39 -5.62 4.06 -6.92
C GLU A 39 -6.46 4.53 -8.11
N THR A 40 -5.80 4.73 -9.24
CA THR A 40 -6.47 4.92 -10.54
C THR A 40 -6.05 3.81 -11.50
N ILE A 41 -7.03 3.08 -12.02
CA ILE A 41 -6.84 1.99 -12.98
C ILE A 41 -7.37 2.43 -14.35
N SER A 42 -6.51 2.47 -15.36
CA SER A 42 -6.82 2.82 -16.74
C SER A 42 -6.59 1.63 -17.68
N GLY A 43 -7.30 1.59 -18.81
CA GLY A 43 -7.15 0.52 -19.81
C GLY A 43 -8.00 -0.75 -19.54
N LEU A 44 -8.53 -0.89 -18.31
CA LEU A 44 -9.47 -1.97 -17.97
C LEU A 44 -10.91 -1.67 -18.45
N HIS A 45 -11.34 -0.41 -18.32
CA HIS A 45 -12.66 0.08 -18.72
C HIS A 45 -12.55 1.38 -19.54
N LYS A 46 -13.63 1.81 -20.21
CA LYS A 46 -13.67 3.06 -20.99
C LYS A 46 -13.36 4.30 -20.16
N ILE A 47 -13.68 4.25 -18.87
CA ILE A 47 -13.47 5.33 -17.90
C ILE A 47 -12.52 4.77 -16.82
N PRO A 48 -11.52 5.54 -16.35
CA PRO A 48 -10.65 5.10 -15.28
C PRO A 48 -11.43 4.77 -14.01
N LEU A 49 -11.09 3.64 -13.39
CA LEU A 49 -11.63 3.27 -12.08
C LEU A 49 -10.81 3.97 -11.01
N LYS A 50 -11.51 4.62 -10.06
CA LYS A 50 -10.89 5.27 -8.90
C LYS A 50 -11.26 4.47 -7.66
N ILE A 51 -10.26 4.09 -6.88
CA ILE A 51 -10.43 3.37 -5.63
C ILE A 51 -9.72 4.16 -4.54
N ASN A 52 -10.36 4.28 -3.39
CA ASN A 52 -9.77 4.87 -2.20
C ASN A 52 -10.03 3.98 -0.99
N GLY A 53 -9.15 4.04 0.00
CA GLY A 53 -9.33 3.28 1.21
C GLY A 53 -8.27 3.61 2.25
N LEU A 54 -8.45 3.05 3.43
CA LEU A 54 -7.46 3.09 4.49
C LEU A 54 -6.50 1.91 4.33
N PHE A 55 -5.24 2.12 4.66
CA PHE A 55 -4.27 1.04 4.81
C PHE A 55 -3.65 1.09 6.20
N SER A 56 -3.23 -0.09 6.69
CA SER A 56 -2.46 -0.26 7.91
C SER A 56 -1.40 -1.32 7.64
N ILE A 57 -0.13 -0.98 7.82
CA ILE A 57 1.01 -1.89 7.71
C ILE A 57 1.62 -2.01 9.10
N GLN A 58 1.56 -3.21 9.68
CA GLN A 58 2.15 -3.49 10.97
C GLN A 58 3.47 -4.24 10.76
N ARG A 59 4.54 -3.78 11.40
CA ARG A 59 5.77 -4.56 11.48
C ARG A 59 5.53 -5.71 12.46
N VAL A 60 5.66 -6.95 11.99
CA VAL A 60 5.75 -8.12 12.86
C VAL A 60 7.23 -8.43 13.03
N SER A 61 7.82 -8.05 14.16
CA SER A 61 9.19 -8.41 14.53
C SER A 61 9.14 -9.36 15.73
N GLU A 62 9.33 -10.66 15.49
CA GLU A 62 9.40 -11.66 16.58
C GLU A 62 10.64 -11.48 17.46
N VAL A 63 11.66 -10.77 16.97
CA VAL A 63 12.94 -10.62 17.65
C VAL A 63 13.06 -9.19 18.19
N GLY A 64 12.50 -8.96 19.38
CA GLY A 64 12.72 -7.73 20.15
C GLY A 64 14.08 -7.69 20.87
N LYS A 65 14.81 -8.82 20.87
CA LYS A 65 16.19 -8.94 21.37
C LYS A 65 16.91 -10.04 20.60
N LEU A 66 18.04 -9.70 19.98
CA LEU A 66 18.96 -10.67 19.40
C LEU A 66 20.09 -10.88 20.42
N ASN A 67 20.09 -12.05 21.07
CA ASN A 67 21.04 -12.51 22.11
C ASN A 67 20.90 -11.84 23.50
N GLU A 68 20.34 -12.58 24.46
CA GLU A 68 20.77 -12.52 25.87
C GLU A 68 21.77 -13.65 26.14
#